data_AF-W0EV64-F1
#
_entry.id   AF-W0EV64-F1
#
_cell.length_a   1.000
_cell.length_b   1.000
_cell.length_c   1.000
_cell.angle_alpha   90.00
_cell.angle_beta   90.00
_cell.angle_gamma   90.00
#
_symmetry.space_group_name_H-M   'P 1'
#
loop_
_entity.id
_entity.type
_entity.pdbx_description
1 polymer ?
#
loop_
_entity_poly.entity_id
_entity_poly.type
_entity_poly.pdbx_seq_one_letter_code
_entity_poly.pdbx_strand_id
1 'polypeptide(L)'
;MSVICTRCGSANVACEAIVNPNGNVFKRYTDESFRYGQCEDCGTYPELTDPDEVKMDIDRLYQEFKSYSDTEPDYANCRILYKDDGDNLNVKISLKADDKAAAMDKSIFYHCDNISDLKSLAEYGGEDFILVECFRFGKWTDEGYLSNNKSL
;
A
#
# COMPACT_ATOMS: atom_id res chain seq x y z
N MET A 1 2.97 -14.87 -7.01
CA MET A 1 3.96 -14.40 -6.03
C MET A 1 5.24 -14.07 -6.75
N SER A 2 5.43 -12.78 -7.02
CA SER A 2 6.63 -12.23 -7.62
C SER A 2 6.95 -10.95 -6.89
N VAL A 3 8.06 -10.94 -6.16
CA VAL A 3 8.62 -9.71 -5.60
C VAL A 3 9.07 -8.84 -6.77
N ILE A 4 8.71 -7.57 -6.74
CA ILE A 4 9.01 -6.61 -7.81
C ILE A 4 9.73 -5.37 -7.29
N CYS A 5 10.47 -4.75 -8.20
CA CYS A 5 11.02 -3.42 -8.05
C CYS A 5 9.88 -2.39 -8.02
N THR A 6 9.76 -1.63 -6.93
CA THR A 6 8.74 -0.56 -6.80
C THR A 6 8.92 0.56 -7.83
N ARG A 7 10.13 0.75 -8.36
CA ARG A 7 10.49 1.81 -9.31
C ARG A 7 10.20 1.47 -10.78
N CYS A 8 10.38 0.22 -11.21
CA CYS A 8 10.23 -0.15 -12.62
C CYS A 8 9.33 -1.37 -12.88
N GLY A 9 8.85 -2.04 -11.83
CA GLY A 9 7.97 -3.20 -11.93
C GLY A 9 8.67 -4.50 -12.30
N SER A 10 9.99 -4.48 -12.53
CA SER A 10 10.74 -5.69 -12.86
C SER A 10 10.81 -6.66 -11.69
N ALA A 11 10.74 -7.95 -11.99
CA ALA A 11 11.02 -9.04 -11.05
C ALA A 11 12.49 -9.48 -11.07
N ASN A 12 13.34 -8.86 -11.90
CA ASN A 12 14.78 -9.11 -11.93
C ASN A 12 15.46 -8.35 -10.78
N VAL A 13 15.24 -8.86 -9.57
CA VAL A 13 15.62 -8.21 -8.32
C VAL A 13 16.34 -9.17 -7.38
N ALA A 14 17.16 -8.62 -6.51
CA ALA A 14 17.81 -9.29 -5.40
C ALA A 14 17.54 -8.52 -4.10
N CYS A 15 17.64 -9.22 -2.97
CA CYS A 15 17.37 -8.65 -1.64
C CYS A 15 18.21 -9.36 -0.57
N GLU A 16 18.22 -8.79 0.64
CA GLU A 16 18.90 -9.41 1.77
C GLU A 16 18.14 -10.64 2.28
N ALA A 17 18.86 -11.67 2.72
CA ALA A 17 18.25 -12.89 3.24
C ALA A 17 19.11 -13.54 4.33
N ILE A 18 18.46 -14.28 5.23
CA ILE A 18 19.18 -15.11 6.20
C ILE A 18 19.63 -16.40 5.49
N VAL A 19 20.94 -16.57 5.39
CA VAL A 19 21.58 -17.73 4.78
C VAL A 19 22.41 -18.46 5.84
N ASN A 20 22.36 -19.78 5.87
CA ASN A 20 23.35 -20.57 6.61
C ASN A 20 24.65 -20.62 5.79
N PRO A 21 25.73 -19.97 6.24
CA PRO A 21 26.94 -19.82 5.44
C PRO A 21 27.71 -21.13 5.26
N ASN A 22 27.56 -22.10 6.18
CA ASN A 22 28.32 -23.36 6.12
C ASN A 22 27.81 -24.32 5.04
N GLY A 23 26.67 -24.03 4.42
CA GLY A 23 26.11 -24.84 3.34
C GLY A 23 25.43 -24.03 2.23
N ASN A 24 25.57 -22.70 2.24
CA ASN A 24 24.89 -21.79 1.33
C ASN A 24 23.37 -22.04 1.26
N VAL A 25 22.76 -22.41 2.39
CA VAL A 25 21.34 -22.77 2.47
C VAL A 25 20.53 -21.54 2.85
N PHE A 26 19.68 -21.08 1.94
CA PHE A 26 18.66 -20.07 2.24
C PHE A 26 17.76 -20.52 3.40
N LYS A 27 17.50 -19.63 4.36
CA LYS A 27 16.60 -19.91 5.49
C LYS A 27 15.27 -19.19 5.35
N ARG A 28 15.31 -17.86 5.21
CA ARG A 28 14.13 -17.00 5.09
C ARG A 28 14.54 -15.58 4.73
N TYR A 29 13.55 -14.83 4.26
CA TYR A 29 13.57 -13.38 4.29
C TYR A 29 13.19 -12.88 5.69
N THR A 30 13.74 -11.73 6.10
CA THR A 30 13.31 -10.97 7.27
C THR A 30 12.27 -9.92 6.85
N ASP A 31 11.62 -9.31 7.83
CA ASP A 31 10.74 -8.15 7.66
C ASP A 31 11.42 -7.00 6.89
N GLU A 32 12.71 -6.79 7.11
CA GLU A 32 13.47 -5.71 6.47
C GLU A 32 14.14 -6.12 5.15
N SER A 33 14.01 -7.38 4.72
CA SER A 33 14.71 -7.91 3.54
C SER A 33 14.45 -7.09 2.27
N PHE A 34 13.24 -6.54 2.14
CA PHE A 34 12.82 -5.83 0.93
C PHE A 34 13.12 -4.33 0.96
N ARG A 35 13.57 -3.75 2.07
CA ARG A 35 13.87 -2.30 2.13
C ARG A 35 15.10 -1.88 1.35
N TYR A 36 16.05 -2.79 1.18
CA TYR A 36 17.31 -2.55 0.48
C TYR A 36 17.45 -3.49 -0.71
N GLY A 37 16.46 -3.47 -1.60
CA GLY A 37 16.48 -4.25 -2.82
C GLY A 37 17.58 -3.79 -3.78
N GLN A 38 17.94 -4.67 -4.71
CA GLN A 38 18.73 -4.37 -5.89
C GLN A 38 17.91 -4.77 -7.10
N CYS A 39 17.76 -3.86 -8.07
CA CYS A 39 17.11 -4.16 -9.33
C CYS A 39 18.11 -4.12 -10.48
N GLU A 40 18.23 -5.22 -11.19
CA GLU A 40 19.19 -5.37 -12.29
C GLU A 40 18.76 -4.59 -13.55
N ASP A 41 17.46 -4.40 -13.74
CA ASP A 41 16.93 -3.79 -14.97
C ASP A 41 16.99 -2.25 -14.94
N CYS A 42 16.70 -1.62 -13.81
CA CYS A 42 16.87 -0.16 -13.66
C CYS A 42 18.22 0.23 -13.05
N GLY A 43 18.99 -0.74 -12.54
CA GLY A 43 20.31 -0.50 -11.94
C GLY A 43 20.27 0.31 -10.64
N THR A 44 19.12 0.36 -9.95
CA THR A 44 18.95 1.11 -8.70
C THR A 44 18.76 0.17 -7.50
N TYR A 45 18.71 0.74 -6.30
CA TYR A 45 18.49 0.03 -5.04
C TYR A 45 17.15 0.40 -4.37
N PRO A 46 16.00 0.03 -4.97
CA PRO A 46 14.70 0.43 -4.47
C PRO A 46 14.22 -0.47 -3.32
N GLU A 47 13.23 0.00 -2.56
CA GLU A 47 12.38 -0.92 -1.78
C GLU A 47 11.68 -1.88 -2.76
N LEU A 48 11.58 -3.15 -2.41
CA LEU A 48 10.84 -4.15 -3.16
C LEU A 48 9.48 -4.37 -2.51
N THR A 49 8.53 -4.87 -3.28
CA THR A 49 7.23 -5.26 -2.75
C THR A 49 6.81 -6.60 -3.32
N ASP A 50 6.10 -7.40 -2.52
CA ASP A 50 5.31 -8.52 -3.00
C ASP A 50 3.84 -8.08 -3.10
N PRO A 51 3.34 -7.79 -4.31
CA PRO A 51 1.97 -7.34 -4.49
C PRO A 51 0.93 -8.32 -3.96
N ASP A 52 1.22 -9.63 -4.00
CA ASP A 52 0.28 -10.64 -3.52
C ASP A 52 0.19 -10.62 -1.99
N GLU A 53 1.31 -10.44 -1.29
CA GLU A 53 1.35 -10.30 0.17
C GLU A 53 0.60 -9.05 0.63
N VAL A 54 0.82 -7.91 -0.03
CA VAL A 54 0.09 -6.67 0.28
C VAL A 54 -1.42 -6.84 0.09
N LYS A 55 -1.85 -7.50 -0.99
CA LYS A 55 -3.28 -7.78 -1.21
C LYS A 55 -3.87 -8.72 -0.16
N MET A 56 -3.10 -9.72 0.28
CA MET A 56 -3.51 -10.62 1.37
C MET A 56 -3.67 -9.87 2.70
N ASP A 57 -2.79 -8.91 3.00
CA ASP A 57 -2.92 -8.05 4.17
C ASP A 57 -4.12 -7.11 4.09
N ILE A 58 -4.38 -6.55 2.91
CA ILE A 58 -5.61 -5.78 2.64
C ILE A 58 -6.84 -6.63 2.91
N ASP A 59 -6.88 -7.88 2.43
CA ASP A 59 -7.97 -8.82 2.70
C ASP A 59 -8.15 -9.09 4.19
N ARG A 60 -7.05 -9.38 4.90
CA ARG A 60 -7.07 -9.64 6.34
C ARG A 60 -7.65 -8.46 7.12
N LEU A 61 -7.16 -7.26 6.86
CA LEU A 61 -7.63 -6.03 7.52
C LEU A 61 -9.09 -5.71 7.18
N TYR A 62 -9.51 -6.04 5.97
CA TYR A 62 -10.90 -5.85 5.57
C TYR A 62 -11.82 -6.82 6.30
N GLN A 63 -11.44 -8.10 6.42
CA GLN A 63 -12.19 -9.06 7.24
C GLN A 63 -12.25 -8.66 8.71
N GLU A 64 -11.13 -8.14 9.25
CA GLU A 64 -11.10 -7.58 10.60
C GLU A 64 -12.09 -6.42 10.74
N PHE A 65 -12.13 -5.48 9.79
CA PHE A 65 -13.11 -4.40 9.76
C PHE A 65 -14.56 -4.90 9.73
N LYS A 66 -14.85 -5.88 8.87
CA LYS A 66 -16.20 -6.49 8.78
C LYS A 66 -16.60 -7.26 10.03
N SER A 67 -15.66 -7.70 10.87
CA SER A 67 -15.97 -8.41 12.12
C SER A 67 -16.69 -7.52 13.16
N TYR A 68 -16.53 -6.21 13.07
CA TYR A 68 -17.16 -5.23 13.97
C TYR A 68 -18.03 -4.19 13.24
N SER A 69 -18.19 -4.28 11.92
CA SER A 69 -18.97 -3.34 11.12
C SER A 69 -19.79 -3.99 10.03
N ASP A 70 -21.10 -3.69 10.00
CA ASP A 70 -22.01 -4.25 9.00
C ASP A 70 -21.94 -3.56 7.62
N THR A 71 -21.34 -2.37 7.53
CA THR A 71 -21.25 -1.64 6.26
C THR A 71 -19.84 -1.76 5.65
N GLU A 72 -19.68 -1.23 4.45
CA GLU A 72 -18.38 -1.07 3.82
C GLU A 72 -17.54 0.04 4.49
N PRO A 73 -16.20 -0.04 4.42
CA PRO A 73 -15.32 1.03 4.84
C PRO A 73 -15.37 2.21 3.87
N ASP A 74 -15.17 3.40 4.40
CA ASP A 74 -15.21 4.64 3.61
C ASP A 74 -13.83 4.98 3.03
N TYR A 75 -12.77 4.61 3.74
CA TYR A 75 -11.39 4.86 3.35
C TYR A 75 -10.43 3.81 3.92
N ALA A 76 -9.23 3.76 3.35
CA ALA A 76 -8.07 3.04 3.88
C ALA A 76 -6.93 4.01 4.22
N ASN A 77 -6.20 3.74 5.29
CA ASN A 77 -4.91 4.39 5.56
C ASN A 77 -3.80 3.45 5.11
N CYS A 78 -2.93 3.93 4.22
CA CYS A 78 -1.94 3.10 3.53
C CYS A 78 -0.57 3.80 3.49
N ARG A 79 0.48 3.04 3.19
CA ARG A 79 1.79 3.55 2.79
C ARG A 79 1.97 3.37 1.30
N ILE A 80 2.37 4.44 0.62
CA ILE A 80 2.76 4.41 -0.79
C ILE A 80 4.24 4.75 -0.94
N LEU A 81 4.82 4.35 -2.05
CA LEU A 81 6.13 4.78 -2.55
C LEU A 81 5.96 5.43 -3.91
N TYR A 82 6.58 6.59 -4.13
CA TYR A 82 6.70 7.14 -5.46
C TYR A 82 7.73 6.37 -6.29
N LYS A 83 7.44 6.17 -7.57
CA LYS A 83 8.27 5.35 -8.47
C LYS A 83 9.55 6.07 -8.91
N ASP A 84 9.56 7.39 -8.90
CA ASP A 84 10.67 8.19 -9.41
C ASP A 84 11.85 8.29 -8.43
N ASP A 85 11.59 8.66 -7.18
CA ASP A 85 12.61 8.87 -6.15
C ASP A 85 12.57 7.83 -5.01
N GLY A 86 11.46 7.10 -4.85
CA GLY A 86 11.27 6.16 -3.76
C GLY A 86 10.86 6.81 -2.44
N ASP A 87 10.50 8.09 -2.45
CA ASP A 87 9.92 8.74 -1.27
C ASP A 87 8.61 8.05 -0.89
N ASN A 88 8.36 7.95 0.42
CA ASN A 88 7.18 7.28 0.96
C ASN A 88 6.27 8.26 1.69
N LEU A 89 4.96 7.99 1.60
CA LEU A 89 3.94 8.75 2.31
C LEU A 89 2.91 7.83 2.94
N ASN A 90 2.49 8.19 4.15
CA ASN A 90 1.29 7.64 4.75
C ASN A 90 0.09 8.45 4.26
N VAL A 91 -0.79 7.80 3.52
CA VAL A 91 -1.88 8.42 2.78
C VAL A 91 -3.23 7.88 3.20
N LYS A 92 -4.27 8.65 2.92
CA LYS A 92 -5.66 8.21 3.04
C LYS A 92 -6.27 8.07 1.65
N ILE A 93 -6.79 6.89 1.34
CA ILE A 93 -7.38 6.56 0.04
C ILE A 93 -8.88 6.34 0.25
N SER A 94 -9.72 7.07 -0.49
CA SER A 94 -11.18 6.87 -0.44
C SER A 94 -11.55 5.56 -1.12
N LEU A 95 -12.53 4.84 -0.58
CA LEU A 95 -13.06 3.59 -1.15
C LEU A 95 -14.50 3.73 -1.67
N LYS A 96 -15.00 4.96 -1.68
CA LYS A 96 -16.30 5.33 -2.22
C LYS A 96 -16.26 6.75 -2.77
N ALA A 97 -17.00 6.97 -3.84
CA ALA A 97 -17.35 8.31 -4.29
C ALA A 97 -18.68 8.71 -3.62
N ASP A 98 -18.63 9.53 -2.59
CA ASP A 98 -19.81 10.13 -1.97
C ASP A 98 -19.58 11.60 -1.59
N ASP A 99 -20.67 12.32 -1.29
CA ASP A 99 -20.61 13.73 -0.92
C ASP A 99 -19.74 13.97 0.33
N LYS A 100 -19.59 12.96 1.20
CA LYS A 100 -18.69 13.01 2.36
C LYS A 100 -17.23 12.94 1.93
N ALA A 101 -16.88 12.12 0.94
CA ALA A 101 -15.55 12.13 0.34
C ALA A 101 -15.22 13.51 -0.26
N ALA A 102 -16.18 14.13 -0.97
CA ALA A 102 -15.99 15.49 -1.52
C ALA A 102 -15.75 16.57 -0.43
N ALA A 103 -16.34 16.42 0.76
CA ALA A 103 -16.06 17.31 1.88
C ALA A 103 -14.73 17.03 2.60
N MET A 104 -14.20 15.81 2.48
CA MET A 104 -12.94 15.36 3.07
C MET A 104 -11.75 15.46 2.10
N ASP A 105 -11.99 15.93 0.88
CA ASP A 105 -11.11 15.94 -0.29
C ASP A 105 -9.69 16.45 0.02
N LYS A 106 -9.55 17.48 0.85
CA LYS A 106 -8.24 18.02 1.28
C LYS A 106 -7.35 17.02 2.03
N SER A 107 -7.90 15.94 2.57
CA SER A 107 -7.16 14.89 3.28
C SER A 107 -7.07 13.58 2.52
N ILE A 108 -7.71 13.49 1.34
CA ILE A 108 -7.71 12.31 0.51
C ILE A 108 -6.58 12.45 -0.51
N PHE A 109 -5.76 11.41 -0.61
CA PHE A 109 -4.65 11.36 -1.56
C PHE A 109 -5.10 10.79 -2.90
N TYR A 110 -5.94 9.76 -2.87
CA TYR A 110 -6.37 9.02 -4.04
C TYR A 110 -7.78 8.45 -3.85
N HIS A 111 -8.48 8.21 -4.95
CA HIS A 111 -9.85 7.67 -4.95
C HIS A 111 -9.91 6.31 -5.63
N CYS A 112 -10.51 5.36 -4.93
CA CYS A 112 -10.90 4.05 -5.42
C CYS A 112 -12.43 3.91 -5.30
N ASP A 113 -13.05 3.14 -6.19
CA ASP A 113 -14.49 2.89 -6.12
C ASP A 113 -14.82 1.73 -5.19
N ASN A 114 -13.86 0.85 -4.93
CA ASN A 114 -14.01 -0.32 -4.08
C ASN A 114 -12.65 -0.91 -3.65
N ILE A 115 -12.70 -1.98 -2.84
CA ILE A 115 -11.50 -2.68 -2.34
C ILE A 115 -10.66 -3.35 -3.44
N SER A 116 -11.27 -3.78 -4.55
CA SER A 116 -10.53 -4.35 -5.68
C SER A 116 -9.64 -3.30 -6.32
N ASP A 117 -10.11 -2.06 -6.44
CA ASP A 117 -9.31 -0.96 -6.99
C ASP A 117 -8.16 -0.63 -6.02
N LEU A 118 -8.41 -0.61 -4.71
CA LEU A 118 -7.36 -0.44 -3.70
C LEU A 118 -6.26 -1.51 -3.84
N LYS A 119 -6.65 -2.77 -4.03
CA LYS A 119 -5.72 -3.88 -4.24
C LYS A 119 -4.92 -3.75 -5.53
N SER A 120 -5.51 -3.17 -6.58
CA SER A 120 -4.80 -2.94 -7.85
C SER A 120 -3.64 -1.95 -7.70
N LEU A 121 -3.70 -1.03 -6.73
CA LEU A 121 -2.60 -0.10 -6.45
C LEU A 121 -1.35 -0.78 -5.89
N ALA A 122 -1.45 -2.03 -5.41
CA ALA A 122 -0.28 -2.82 -5.00
C ALA A 122 0.46 -3.43 -6.19
N GLU A 123 -0.16 -3.49 -7.37
CA GLU A 123 0.50 -3.92 -8.59
C GLU A 123 1.28 -2.77 -9.23
N TYR A 124 2.27 -3.11 -10.06
CA TYR A 124 2.94 -2.10 -10.88
C TYR A 124 2.03 -1.63 -12.01
N GLY A 125 1.21 -0.62 -11.71
CA GLY A 125 0.27 0.00 -12.64
C GLY A 125 0.78 1.28 -13.31
N GLY A 126 -0.16 2.07 -13.84
CA GLY A 126 0.11 3.33 -14.53
C GLY A 126 0.31 4.55 -13.63
N GLU A 127 -0.07 4.47 -12.36
CA GLU A 127 0.11 5.57 -11.39
C GLU A 127 1.59 5.87 -11.16
N ASP A 128 1.92 7.06 -10.67
CA ASP A 128 3.29 7.46 -10.32
C ASP A 128 3.75 6.90 -8.96
N PHE A 129 2.87 6.22 -8.24
CA PHE A 129 3.14 5.54 -6.97
C PHE A 129 2.76 4.04 -7.00
N ILE A 130 3.16 3.32 -5.96
CA ILE A 130 2.74 1.94 -5.66
C ILE A 130 2.36 1.83 -4.18
N LEU A 131 1.26 1.12 -3.89
CA LEU A 131 0.82 0.84 -2.52
C LEU A 131 1.59 -0.37 -1.99
N VAL A 132 2.34 -0.16 -0.91
CA VAL A 132 3.19 -1.20 -0.31
C VAL A 132 2.73 -1.66 1.05
N GLU A 133 1.78 -0.95 1.67
CA GLU A 133 1.23 -1.34 2.97
C GLU A 133 -0.16 -0.75 3.17
N CYS A 134 -1.05 -1.52 3.82
CA CYS A 134 -2.31 -1.03 4.34
C CYS A 134 -2.29 -1.16 5.85
N PHE A 135 -2.63 -0.10 6.57
CA PHE A 135 -2.59 -0.08 8.03
C PHE A 135 -3.94 -0.42 8.65
N ARG A 136 -5.02 0.15 8.10
CA ARG A 136 -6.40 -0.04 8.59
C ARG A 136 -7.44 0.54 7.64
N PHE A 137 -8.67 0.09 7.83
CA PHE A 137 -9.88 0.69 7.26
C PHE A 137 -10.59 1.60 8.27
N GLY A 138 -11.40 2.52 7.77
CA GLY A 138 -12.17 3.43 8.61
C GLY A 138 -13.44 3.96 7.97
N LYS A 139 -14.23 4.68 8.76
CA LYS A 139 -15.44 5.40 8.32
C LYS A 139 -15.30 6.89 8.56
N TRP A 140 -15.98 7.69 7.75
CA TRP A 140 -16.19 9.10 8.02
C TRP A 140 -17.02 9.24 9.30
N THR A 141 -16.47 9.88 10.32
CA THR A 141 -17.25 10.31 11.48
C THR A 141 -17.91 11.65 11.19
N ASP A 142 -19.11 11.87 11.70
CA ASP A 142 -19.81 13.15 11.53
C ASP A 142 -19.03 14.32 12.18
N GLU A 143 -18.24 14.05 13.23
CA GLU A 143 -17.35 15.06 13.86
C GLU A 143 -16.20 15.51 12.94
N GLY A 144 -15.60 14.59 12.18
CA GLY A 144 -14.56 14.93 11.19
C GLY A 144 -15.12 15.66 9.96
N TYR A 145 -16.35 15.33 9.58
CA TYR A 145 -17.07 16.02 8.51
C TYR A 145 -17.43 17.46 8.91
N LEU A 146 -17.91 17.66 10.14
CA LEU A 146 -18.26 18.98 10.65
C LEU A 146 -17.05 19.86 10.98
N SER A 147 -15.91 19.29 11.38
CA SER A 147 -14.69 20.07 11.66
C SER A 147 -14.05 20.63 10.38
N ASN A 148 -14.02 19.86 9.29
CA ASN A 148 -13.49 20.31 7.99
C ASN A 148 -14.38 21.35 7.29
N ASN A 149 -15.68 21.38 7.61
CA ASN A 149 -16.64 22.34 7.07
C ASN A 149 -16.83 23.60 7.94
N LYS A 150 -16.17 23.70 9.10
CA LYS A 150 -16.22 24.88 10.00
C LYS A 150 -15.15 25.94 9.73
N SER A 151 -14.33 25.76 8.69
CA SER A 151 -13.24 26.69 8.32
C SER A 151 -13.60 27.67 7.18
N LEU A 152 -14.89 27.99 7.01
CA LEU A 152 -15.39 29.02 6.08
C LEU A 152 -15.97 30.21 6.84
#